data_AF-A0A9E7B6J2-F1
#
_entry.id   AF-A0A9E7B6J2-F1
#
_cell.length_a   1.000
_cell.length_b   1.000
_cell.length_c   1.000
_cell.angle_alpha   90.00
_cell.angle_beta   90.00
_cell.angle_gamma   90.00
#
_symmetry.space_group_name_H-M   'P 1'
#
loop_
_entity.id
_entity.type
_entity.pdbx_description
1 polymer ?
#
loop_
_entity_poly.entity_id
_entity_poly.type
_entity_poly.pdbx_seq_one_letter_code
_entity_poly.pdbx_strand_id
1 'polypeptide(L)' 'DLLGEKSLQNLSQILSLADLVKFAKYQPLPDDNNLTLVNSYFFVNDTKKEEIKNPENTGDNEKTEEIENSNN' A
#
# COMPACT_ATOMS: atom_id res chain seq x y z
N ASP A 1 12.03 15.73 2.35
CA ASP A 1 11.25 15.01 3.39
C ASP A 1 11.22 13.55 3.03
N LEU A 2 11.45 12.65 3.99
CA LEU A 2 11.61 11.21 3.75
C LEU A 2 10.26 10.49 3.58
N LEU A 3 9.14 11.10 4.01
CA LEU A 3 7.74 10.66 3.83
C LEU A 3 6.79 11.81 4.18
N GLY A 4 5.62 11.88 3.52
CA GLY A 4 4.57 12.84 3.89
C GLY A 4 3.85 12.45 5.20
N GLU A 5 3.30 13.44 5.91
CA GLU A 5 2.60 13.23 7.19
C GLU A 5 1.46 12.21 7.08
N LYS A 6 0.69 12.26 5.99
CA LYS A 6 -0.38 11.30 5.68
C LYS A 6 0.14 9.86 5.59
N SER A 7 1.28 9.64 4.94
CA SER A 7 1.86 8.30 4.78
C SER A 7 2.31 7.73 6.12
N LEU A 8 2.84 8.57 7.02
CA LEU A 8 3.21 8.17 8.37
C LEU A 8 1.97 7.82 9.23
N GLN A 9 0.89 8.60 9.12
CA GLN A 9 -0.37 8.29 9.79
C GLN A 9 -0.96 6.97 9.31
N ASN A 10 -0.98 6.74 7.98
CA ASN A 10 -1.43 5.46 7.41
C ASN A 10 -0.57 4.30 7.91
N LEU A 11 0.76 4.44 7.88
CA LEU A 11 1.67 3.40 8.38
C LEU A 11 1.42 3.09 9.86
N SER A 12 1.25 4.10 10.70
CA SER A 12 0.95 3.91 12.11
C SER A 12 -0.34 3.13 12.31
N GLN A 13 -1.40 3.48 11.58
CA GLN A 13 -2.69 2.77 11.68
C GLN A 13 -2.55 1.30 11.26
N ILE A 14 -1.87 1.03 10.14
CA ILE A 14 -1.66 -0.33 9.61
C ILE A 14 -0.91 -1.19 10.64
N LEU A 15 0.18 -0.67 11.19
CA LEU A 15 1.02 -1.42 12.14
C LEU A 15 0.30 -1.68 13.46
N SER A 16 -0.46 -0.70 13.98
CA SER A 16 -1.26 -0.90 15.19
C SER A 16 -2.32 -1.98 15.00
N LEU A 17 -3.05 -1.98 13.88
CA LEU A 17 -4.05 -3.01 13.63
C LEU A 17 -3.39 -4.39 13.44
N ALA A 18 -2.29 -4.45 12.70
CA ALA A 18 -1.55 -5.69 12.48
C ALA A 18 -1.08 -6.33 13.79
N ASP A 19 -0.58 -5.52 14.73
CA ASP A 19 -0.16 -5.99 16.06
C ASP A 19 -1.33 -6.61 16.84
N LEU A 20 -2.47 -5.90 16.89
CA LEU A 20 -3.69 -6.39 17.55
C LEU A 20 -4.17 -7.73 16.94
N VAL A 21 -4.16 -7.87 15.61
CA VAL A 21 -4.59 -9.10 14.95
C VAL A 21 -3.59 -10.24 15.17
N LYS A 22 -2.29 -9.97 15.04
CA LYS A 22 -1.23 -10.98 15.10
C LYS A 22 -0.96 -11.49 16.51
N PHE A 23 -1.03 -10.61 17.52
CA PHE A 23 -0.65 -10.95 18.88
C PHE A 23 -1.81 -10.95 19.87
N ALA A 24 -2.81 -10.08 19.70
CA ALA A 24 -3.97 -10.02 20.60
C ALA A 24 -5.17 -10.86 20.12
N LYS A 25 -5.05 -11.57 18.98
CA LYS A 25 -6.15 -12.33 18.32
C LYS A 25 -7.39 -11.46 18.08
N TYR A 26 -7.19 -10.16 17.90
CA TYR A 26 -8.27 -9.24 17.60
C TYR A 26 -8.85 -9.56 16.22
N GLN A 27 -10.17 -9.55 16.12
CA GLN A 27 -10.87 -9.71 14.85
C GLN A 27 -11.42 -8.34 14.43
N PRO A 28 -10.82 -7.67 13.44
CA PRO A 28 -11.28 -6.36 12.99
C PRO A 28 -12.66 -6.46 12.34
N LEU A 29 -13.38 -5.34 12.33
CA LEU A 29 -14.58 -5.21 11.52
C LEU A 29 -14.20 -5.27 10.03
N PRO A 30 -15.10 -5.74 9.15
CA PRO A 30 -14.82 -5.80 7.71
C PRO A 30 -14.38 -4.45 7.12
N ASP A 31 -15.02 -3.37 7.55
CA ASP A 31 -14.70 -2.01 7.07
C ASP A 31 -13.31 -1.55 7.51
N ASP A 32 -12.91 -1.83 8.76
CA ASP A 32 -11.57 -1.51 9.28
C ASP A 32 -10.49 -2.29 8.54
N ASN A 33 -10.74 -3.57 8.27
CA ASN A 33 -9.83 -4.42 7.50
C ASN A 33 -9.69 -3.91 6.06
N ASN A 34 -10.80 -3.56 5.41
CA ASN A 34 -10.79 -3.02 4.06
C ASN A 34 -10.06 -1.67 3.99
N LEU A 35 -10.32 -0.76 4.93
CA LEU A 35 -9.63 0.52 5.03
C LEU A 35 -8.12 0.32 5.21
N THR A 36 -7.72 -0.61 6.07
CA THR A 36 -6.30 -0.93 6.31
C THR A 36 -5.63 -1.46 5.05
N LEU A 37 -6.32 -2.31 4.29
CA LEU A 37 -5.81 -2.83 3.02
C LEU A 37 -5.60 -1.70 2.00
N VAL A 38 -6.58 -0.83 1.82
CA VAL A 38 -6.52 0.31 0.89
C VAL A 38 -5.38 1.27 1.29
N ASN A 39 -5.28 1.61 2.58
CA ASN A 39 -4.20 2.47 3.09
C ASN A 39 -2.82 1.83 2.88
N SER A 40 -2.71 0.51 3.02
CA SER A 40 -1.46 -0.23 2.79
C SER A 40 -1.05 -0.19 1.32
N TYR A 41 -2.00 -0.38 0.41
CA TYR A 41 -1.76 -0.31 -1.03
C TYR A 41 -1.24 1.07 -1.45
N PHE A 42 -1.89 2.14 -0.99
CA PHE A 42 -1.43 3.50 -1.28
C PHE A 42 -0.07 3.80 -0.66
N PHE A 43 0.16 3.39 0.59
CA PHE A 43 1.45 3.60 1.25
C PHE A 43 2.60 2.97 0.44
N VAL A 44 2.46 1.74 -0.03
CA VAL A 44 3.49 1.07 -0.84
C VAL A 44 3.71 1.82 -2.14
N ASN A 45 2.64 2.22 -2.82
CA ASN A 45 2.74 2.94 -4.10
C ASN A 45 3.34 4.34 -3.98
N ASP A 46 3.04 5.06 -2.91
CA ASP A 46 3.56 6.41 -2.68
C ASP A 46 5.03 6.40 -2.24
N THR A 47 5.47 5.31 -1.62
CA THR A 47 6.81 5.18 -1.03
C THR A 47 7.78 4.35 -1.85
N LYS A 48 7.28 3.66 -2.89
CA LYS A 48 8.14 2.96 -3.83
C LYS A 48 9.09 3.96 -4.46
N LYS A 49 10.38 3.60 -4.54
CA LYS A 49 11.34 4.40 -5.29
C LYS A 49 11.04 4.19 -6.77
N GLU A 50 10.78 5.26 -7.49
CA GLU A 50 10.74 5.17 -8.95
C GLU A 50 12.11 4.76 -9.46
N GLU A 51 12.16 3.74 -10.30
CA GLU A 51 13.38 3.39 -11.00
C GLU A 51 13.69 4.53 -11.96
N ILE A 52 14.87 5.15 -11.79
CA ILE A 52 15.41 6.07 -12.78
C ILE A 52 15.58 5.24 -14.05
N LYS A 53 14.71 5.43 -15.04
CA LYS A 53 14.86 4.82 -16.37
C LYS A 53 16.17 5.34 -16.96
N ASN A 54 17.28 4.65 -16.68
CA ASN A 54 18.49 4.83 -17.46
C ASN A 54 18.12 4.47 -18.91
N PRO A 55 18.38 5.36 -19.88
CA PRO A 55 17.93 5.19 -21.26
C PRO A 55 18.50 3.95 -21.98
N GLU A 56 19.30 3.12 -21.30
CA GLU A 56 19.95 1.93 -21.88
C GLU A 56 19.31 0.59 -21.48
N ASN A 57 18.32 0.54 -20.56
CA ASN A 57 17.62 -0.70 -20.21
C ASN A 57 16.14 -0.66 -20.62
N THR A 58 15.90 -0.72 -21.92
CA THR A 58 14.60 -1.16 -22.47
C THR A 58 14.55 -2.68 -22.40
N GLY A 59 14.20 -3.22 -21.23
CA GLY A 59 14.08 -4.66 -21.01
C GLY A 59 13.36 -4.94 -19.71
N ASP A 60 12.07 -5.26 -19.84
CA ASP A 60 11.24 -5.98 -18.89
C ASP A 60 11.03 -5.35 -17.49
N ASN A 61 9.95 -4.58 -17.32
CA ASN A 61 9.12 -4.53 -16.10
C ASN A 61 7.86 -3.65 -16.29
N GLU A 62 7.13 -3.82 -17.40
CA GLU A 62 5.77 -3.27 -17.58
C GLU A 62 4.77 -4.43 -17.70
N LYS A 63 4.46 -5.03 -16.54
CA LYS A 63 3.29 -5.89 -16.27
C LYS A 63 3.23 -5.95 -14.75
N THR A 64 2.30 -5.34 -14.04
CA THR A 64 0.84 -5.60 -13.96
C THR A 64 0.41 -4.56 -12.90
N GLU A 65 -0.67 -3.78 -12.96
CA GLU A 65 -2.10 -4.15 -12.89
C GLU A 65 -2.93 -2.87 -13.21
N GLU A 66 -3.42 -2.74 -14.44
CA GLU A 66 -4.72 -2.11 -14.68
C GLU A 66 -5.75 -3.21 -14.46
N ILE A 67 -6.39 -3.24 -13.29
CA ILE A 67 -7.57 -4.06 -13.06
C ILE A 67 -8.73 -3.11 -12.71
N GLU A 68 -9.63 -3.01 -13.70
CA GLU A 68 -11.09 -2.80 -13.56
C GLU A 68 -11.64 -1.39 -13.31
N ASN A 69 -11.47 -0.51 -14.31
CA ASN A 69 -12.57 0.36 -14.73
C ASN A 69 -13.46 -0.38 -15.73
N SER A 70 -14.28 -1.31 -15.25
CA SER A 70 -15.51 -1.76 -15.92
C SER A 70 -16.23 -2.76 -15.01
N ASN A 71 -17.22 -2.28 -14.26
CA ASN A 71 -18.42 -3.05 -13.93
C ASN A 71 -19.54 -2.06 -13.53
N ASN A 72 -20.27 -1.66 -14.58
CA ASN A 72 -21.68 -1.27 -14.65
C ASN A 72 -22.23 -0.20 -13.69
#